data_AF-A0A2T6K5R8-F1
#
_entry.id   AF-A0A2T6K5R8-F1
#
_cell.length_a   1.000
_cell.length_b   1.000
_cell.length_c   1.000
_cell.angle_alpha   90.00
_cell.angle_beta   90.00
_cell.angle_gamma   90.00
#
_symmetry.space_group_name_H-M   'P 1'
#
loop_
_entity.id
_entity.type
_entity.pdbx_description
1 polymer ?
#
loop_
_entity_poly.entity_id
_entity_poly.type
_entity_poly.pdbx_seq_one_letter_code
_entity_poly.pdbx_strand_id
1 'polypeptide(L)'
;MTKIAFLLFMYMDVCIAIGFYMYLRKIKKLIDFQLGMNISVVMGGMTALLSGVLLILQYPFHFTWITVISTLVGLTAGALFGLLFDYQTFVTGLTNGVVIGLMSPMIGTVIEMESVFEVHSRLFCFKFTHYFYFN
;
A
#
# COMPACT_ATOMS: atom_id res chain seq x y z
N MET A 1 -8.86 12.83 14.41
CA MET A 1 -7.84 12.17 15.27
C MET A 1 -6.83 13.19 15.79
N THR A 2 -6.20 12.97 16.95
CA THR A 2 -5.07 13.82 17.38
C THR A 2 -3.91 13.65 16.40
N LYS A 3 -3.23 14.75 16.02
CA LYS A 3 -2.10 14.73 15.06
C LYS A 3 -1.03 13.67 15.38
N ILE A 4 -0.89 13.33 16.66
CA ILE A 4 0.02 12.31 17.19
C ILE A 4 -0.40 10.90 16.78
N ALA A 5 -1.70 10.57 16.83
CA ALA A 5 -2.20 9.26 16.44
C ALA A 5 -1.97 8.99 14.94
N PHE A 6 -2.14 10.02 14.10
CA PHE A 6 -1.86 9.95 12.67
C PHE A 6 -0.39 9.62 12.35
N LEU A 7 0.53 10.32 13.03
CA LEU A 7 1.97 10.11 12.88
C LEU A 7 2.38 8.70 13.29
N LEU A 8 1.78 8.18 14.36
CA LEU A 8 1.93 6.80 14.81
C LEU A 8 1.44 5.80 13.75
N PHE A 9 0.27 6.02 13.16
CA PHE A 9 -0.28 5.15 12.13
C PHE A 9 0.59 5.11 10.86
N MET A 10 1.02 6.27 10.37
CA MET A 10 1.97 6.39 9.25
C MET A 10 3.29 5.68 9.55
N TYR A 11 3.83 5.85 10.77
CA TYR A 11 5.05 5.17 11.18
C TYR A 11 4.88 3.64 11.21
N MET A 12 3.73 3.16 11.71
CA MET A 12 3.40 1.73 11.73
C MET A 12 3.27 1.16 10.31
N ASP A 13 2.67 1.88 9.35
CA ASP A 13 2.61 1.42 7.94
C ASP A 13 3.99 1.28 7.32
N VAL A 14 4.87 2.26 7.55
CA VAL A 14 6.25 2.21 7.04
C VAL A 14 7.02 1.06 7.68
N CYS A 15 6.90 0.86 8.99
CA CYS A 15 7.52 -0.28 9.67
C CYS A 15 7.02 -1.64 9.14
N ILE A 16 5.72 -1.78 8.92
CA ILE A 16 5.12 -3.00 8.35
C ILE A 16 5.63 -3.22 6.92
N ALA A 17 5.66 -2.18 6.08
CA ALA A 17 6.16 -2.27 4.71
C ALA A 17 7.64 -2.70 4.67
N ILE A 18 8.48 -2.14 5.55
CA ILE A 18 9.91 -2.50 5.66
C ILE A 18 10.06 -3.95 6.16
N GLY A 19 9.30 -4.34 7.18
CA GLY A 19 9.30 -5.72 7.69
C GLY A 19 8.93 -6.73 6.60
N PHE A 20 7.88 -6.43 5.84
CA PHE A 20 7.46 -7.24 4.69
C PHE A 20 8.51 -7.30 3.60
N TYR A 21 9.13 -6.16 3.26
CA TYR A 21 10.19 -6.12 2.26
C TYR A 21 11.38 -7.01 2.64
N MET A 22 11.83 -6.97 3.90
CA MET A 22 12.90 -7.84 4.39
C MET A 22 12.50 -9.32 4.38
N TYR A 23 11.24 -9.63 4.71
CA TYR A 23 10.71 -10.98 4.71
C TYR A 23 10.64 -11.56 3.29
N LEU A 24 10.07 -10.81 2.34
CA LEU A 24 9.98 -11.18 0.92
C LEU A 24 11.36 -11.39 0.28
N ARG A 25 12.35 -10.58 0.67
CA ARG A 25 13.72 -10.73 0.18
C ARG A 25 14.34 -12.09 0.52
N LYS A 26 13.96 -12.72 1.64
CA LYS A 26 14.44 -14.06 2.03
C LYS A 26 13.78 -15.17 1.21
N ILE A 27 12.52 -15.00 0.82
CA ILE A 27 11.68 -16.05 0.21
C ILE A 27 11.64 -15.93 -1.32
N LYS A 28 12.23 -14.88 -1.90
CA LYS A 28 12.19 -14.58 -3.35
C LYS A 28 12.52 -15.74 -4.30
N LYS A 29 13.25 -16.76 -3.85
CA LYS A 29 13.63 -17.93 -4.68
C LYS A 29 12.54 -19.00 -4.80
N LEU A 30 11.52 -18.96 -3.96
CA LEU A 30 10.44 -19.96 -3.87
C LEU A 30 9.12 -19.49 -4.53
N ILE A 31 9.08 -18.25 -5.02
CA ILE A 31 7.85 -17.58 -5.45
C ILE A 31 7.72 -17.67 -6.97
N ASP A 32 6.61 -18.22 -7.44
CA ASP A 32 6.26 -18.25 -8.86
C ASP A 32 5.95 -16.84 -9.40
N PHE A 33 6.15 -16.66 -10.70
CA PHE A 33 6.04 -15.37 -11.38
C PHE A 33 4.68 -14.68 -11.20
N GLN A 34 3.58 -15.42 -11.28
CA GLN A 34 2.23 -14.89 -11.03
C GLN A 34 2.04 -14.47 -9.57
N LEU A 35 2.65 -15.20 -8.66
CA LEU A 35 2.52 -14.97 -7.22
C LEU A 35 3.27 -13.69 -6.81
N GLY A 36 4.47 -13.50 -7.35
CA GLY A 36 5.25 -12.27 -7.20
C GLY A 36 4.52 -11.05 -7.77
N MET A 37 3.82 -11.21 -8.90
CA MET A 37 2.99 -10.16 -9.48
C MET A 37 1.85 -9.73 -8.56
N ASN A 38 1.09 -10.70 -8.02
CA ASN A 38 -0.02 -10.42 -7.10
C ASN A 38 0.46 -9.72 -5.82
N ILE A 39 1.59 -10.16 -5.26
CA ILE A 39 2.16 -9.55 -4.05
C ILE A 39 2.54 -8.09 -4.31
N SER A 40 3.23 -7.81 -5.42
CA SER A 40 3.64 -6.44 -5.76
C SER A 40 2.44 -5.52 -5.96
N VAL A 41 1.39 -6.00 -6.66
CA VAL A 41 0.17 -5.24 -6.90
C VAL A 41 -0.59 -4.95 -5.61
N VAL A 42 -0.77 -5.95 -4.74
CA VAL A 42 -1.51 -5.76 -3.48
C VAL A 42 -0.74 -4.88 -2.51
N MET A 43 0.58 -5.07 -2.37
CA MET A 43 1.38 -4.23 -1.48
C MET A 43 1.45 -2.78 -1.98
N GLY A 44 1.68 -2.56 -3.28
CA GLY A 44 1.68 -1.22 -3.87
C GLY A 44 0.32 -0.54 -3.78
N GLY A 45 -0.76 -1.28 -4.06
CA GLY A 45 -2.13 -0.79 -3.98
C GLY A 45 -2.55 -0.42 -2.57
N MET A 46 -2.35 -1.31 -1.61
CA MET A 46 -2.78 -1.09 -0.21
C MET A 46 -2.02 0.04 0.45
N THR A 47 -0.72 0.19 0.18
CA THR A 47 0.08 1.32 0.69
C THR A 47 -0.33 2.66 0.07
N ALA A 48 -0.61 2.70 -1.23
CA ALA A 48 -1.17 3.87 -1.90
C ALA A 48 -2.55 4.23 -1.33
N LEU A 49 -3.37 3.21 -1.07
CA LEU A 49 -4.73 3.37 -0.59
C LEU A 49 -4.75 3.91 0.85
N LEU A 50 -4.01 3.27 1.76
CA LEU A 50 -3.87 3.72 3.15
C LEU A 50 -3.33 5.14 3.23
N SER A 51 -2.25 5.46 2.52
CA SER A 51 -1.64 6.79 2.56
C SER A 51 -2.57 7.88 2.02
N GLY A 52 -3.24 7.67 0.89
CA GLY A 52 -4.13 8.69 0.33
C GLY A 52 -5.42 8.90 1.14
N VAL A 53 -6.02 7.84 1.69
CA VAL A 53 -7.17 7.94 2.58
C VAL A 53 -6.79 8.68 3.87
N LEU A 54 -5.66 8.32 4.48
CA LEU A 54 -5.18 8.99 5.68
C LEU A 54 -4.93 10.49 5.42
N LEU A 55 -4.26 10.85 4.33
CA LEU A 55 -3.97 12.27 4.04
C LEU A 55 -5.23 13.10 3.76
N ILE A 56 -6.23 12.56 3.06
CA ILE A 56 -7.44 13.31 2.70
C ILE A 56 -8.33 13.60 3.90
N LEU A 57 -8.38 12.69 4.87
CA LEU A 57 -9.10 12.90 6.13
C LEU A 57 -8.49 14.05 6.95
N GLN A 58 -7.18 14.28 6.84
CA GLN A 58 -6.49 15.33 7.56
C GLN A 58 -6.54 16.70 6.87
N TYR A 59 -6.52 16.73 5.53
CA TYR A 59 -6.46 17.95 4.73
C TYR A 59 -7.51 17.94 3.59
N PRO A 60 -8.81 18.04 3.90
CA PRO A 60 -9.88 17.91 2.91
C PRO A 60 -9.84 18.98 1.80
N PHE A 61 -9.19 20.13 2.03
CA PHE A 61 -9.08 21.22 1.06
C PHE A 61 -7.93 21.08 0.06
N HIS A 62 -7.04 20.09 0.21
CA HIS A 62 -5.84 19.94 -0.63
C HIS A 62 -5.85 18.66 -1.47
N PHE A 63 -6.97 18.36 -2.13
CA PHE A 63 -7.16 17.16 -2.96
C PHE A 63 -6.01 16.89 -3.94
N THR A 64 -5.64 17.87 -4.77
CA THR A 64 -4.62 17.68 -5.82
C THR A 64 -3.26 17.26 -5.25
N TRP A 65 -2.81 17.92 -4.19
CA TRP A 65 -1.52 17.62 -3.57
C TRP A 65 -1.51 16.24 -2.91
N ILE A 66 -2.63 15.86 -2.30
CA ILE A 66 -2.78 14.57 -1.63
C ILE A 66 -2.77 13.45 -2.65
N THR A 67 -3.47 13.62 -3.77
CA THR A 67 -3.44 12.66 -4.88
C THR A 67 -2.04 12.48 -5.44
N VAL A 68 -1.26 13.56 -5.59
CA VAL A 68 0.12 13.45 -6.07
C VAL A 68 0.99 12.67 -5.07
N ILE A 69 0.84 12.95 -3.77
CA ILE A 69 1.61 12.27 -2.72
C ILE A 69 1.22 10.79 -2.62
N SER A 70 -0.07 10.45 -2.60
CA SER A 70 -0.53 9.06 -2.54
C SER A 70 -0.09 8.25 -3.76
N THR A 71 -0.10 8.88 -4.93
CA THR A 71 0.40 8.28 -6.18
C THR A 71 1.90 8.02 -6.09
N LEU A 72 2.69 8.96 -5.57
CA LEU A 72 4.14 8.75 -5.37
C LEU A 72 4.44 7.66 -4.35
N VAL A 73 3.70 7.60 -3.24
CA VAL A 73 3.83 6.54 -2.23
C VAL A 73 3.47 5.17 -2.83
N GLY A 74 2.35 5.09 -3.56
CA GLY A 74 1.93 3.87 -4.25
C GLY A 74 2.91 3.41 -5.32
N LEU A 75 3.41 4.34 -6.12
CA LEU A 75 4.41 4.10 -7.16
C LEU A 75 5.70 3.55 -6.54
N THR A 76 6.22 4.21 -5.50
CA THR A 76 7.48 3.81 -4.86
C THR A 76 7.36 2.47 -4.15
N ALA A 77 6.26 2.24 -3.43
CA ALA A 77 6.01 0.97 -2.77
C ALA A 77 5.84 -0.17 -3.80
N GLY A 78 4.96 0.00 -4.80
CA GLY A 78 4.74 -1.00 -5.86
C GLY A 78 6.01 -1.33 -6.64
N ALA A 79 6.80 -0.30 -6.97
CA ALA A 79 8.10 -0.44 -7.61
C ALA A 79 9.12 -1.22 -6.75
N LEU A 80 9.25 -0.87 -5.47
CA LEU A 80 10.16 -1.55 -4.53
C LEU A 80 9.79 -3.04 -4.40
N PHE A 81 8.51 -3.35 -4.21
CA PHE A 81 8.04 -4.73 -4.12
C PHE A 81 8.14 -5.49 -5.45
N GLY A 82 7.94 -4.81 -6.58
CA GLY A 82 8.02 -5.43 -7.90
C GLY A 82 9.46 -5.71 -8.36
N LEU A 83 10.44 -4.88 -7.95
CA LEU A 83 11.86 -5.04 -8.26
C LEU A 83 12.47 -6.31 -7.63
N LEU A 84 11.86 -6.84 -6.57
CA LEU A 84 12.33 -8.05 -5.88
C LEU A 84 12.23 -9.32 -6.74
N PHE A 85 11.34 -9.32 -7.74
CA PHE A 85 11.01 -10.47 -8.57
C PHE A 85 11.58 -10.30 -9.98
N ASP A 86 10.90 -9.51 -10.82
CA ASP A 86 11.24 -9.33 -12.24
C ASP A 86 10.87 -7.94 -12.79
N TYR A 87 11.33 -7.63 -14.00
CA TYR A 87 11.00 -6.36 -14.66
C TYR A 87 9.50 -6.22 -14.97
N GLN A 88 8.82 -7.32 -15.34
CA GLN A 88 7.39 -7.28 -15.61
C GLN A 88 6.59 -7.00 -14.34
N THR A 89 6.92 -7.65 -13.22
CA THR A 89 6.28 -7.39 -11.92
C THR A 89 6.53 -5.99 -11.42
N PHE A 90 7.71 -5.42 -11.69
CA PHE A 90 8.01 -4.01 -11.44
C PHE A 90 7.04 -3.08 -12.15
N VAL A 91 6.85 -3.25 -13.46
CA VAL A 91 5.96 -2.40 -14.25
C VAL A 91 4.50 -2.57 -13.81
N THR A 92 4.05 -3.80 -13.54
CA THR A 92 2.68 -4.09 -13.08
C THR A 92 2.40 -3.51 -11.69
N GLY A 93 3.35 -3.63 -10.76
CA GLY A 93 3.25 -3.04 -9.42
C GLY A 93 3.22 -1.51 -9.47
N LEU A 94 4.07 -0.93 -10.32
CA LEU A 94 4.13 0.52 -10.53
C LEU A 94 2.83 1.08 -11.08
N THR A 95 2.31 0.48 -12.15
CA THR A 95 1.04 0.93 -12.78
C THR A 95 -0.15 0.77 -11.83
N ASN A 96 -0.26 -0.34 -11.11
CA ASN A 96 -1.32 -0.51 -10.11
C ASN A 96 -1.19 0.48 -8.95
N GLY A 97 0.02 0.70 -8.43
CA GLY A 97 0.28 1.69 -7.38
C GLY A 97 -0.14 3.09 -7.80
N VAL A 98 0.10 3.46 -9.06
CA VAL A 98 -0.36 4.74 -9.62
C VAL A 98 -1.88 4.82 -9.70
N VAL A 99 -2.53 3.81 -10.30
CA VAL A 99 -4.00 3.81 -10.47
C VAL A 99 -4.70 3.89 -9.11
N ILE A 100 -4.28 3.07 -8.15
CA ILE A 100 -4.90 3.05 -6.82
C ILE A 100 -4.54 4.31 -6.04
N GLY A 101 -3.32 4.85 -6.20
CA GLY A 101 -2.91 6.11 -5.59
C GLY A 101 -3.75 7.29 -6.07
N LEU A 102 -4.11 7.34 -7.36
CA LEU A 102 -5.00 8.36 -7.92
C LEU A 102 -6.42 8.26 -7.36
N MET A 103 -6.93 7.02 -7.19
CA MET A 103 -8.29 6.77 -6.71
C MET A 103 -8.44 6.87 -5.18
N SER A 104 -7.35 6.68 -4.44
CA SER A 104 -7.34 6.59 -2.97
C SER A 104 -7.99 7.80 -2.26
N PRO A 105 -7.66 9.07 -2.58
CA PRO A 105 -8.26 10.22 -1.90
C PRO A 105 -9.77 10.34 -2.13
N MET A 106 -10.25 9.92 -3.30
CA MET A 106 -11.69 9.93 -3.61
C MET A 106 -12.44 8.92 -2.75
N ILE A 107 -11.86 7.72 -2.55
CA ILE A 107 -12.40 6.71 -1.64
C ILE A 107 -12.41 7.26 -0.20
N GLY A 108 -11.35 7.97 0.20
CA GLY A 108 -11.23 8.55 1.55
C GLY A 108 -12.34 9.53 1.91
N THR A 109 -12.84 10.31 0.96
CA THR A 109 -13.93 11.28 1.23
C THR A 109 -15.33 10.67 1.39
N VAL A 110 -15.52 9.42 0.97
CA VAL A 110 -16.81 8.72 1.03
C VAL A 110 -16.92 7.87 2.31
N ILE A 111 -15.82 7.70 3.04
CA ILE A 111 -15.78 6.85 4.23
C ILE A 111 -16.31 7.61 5.44
N GLU A 112 -17.45 7.16 5.97
CA GLU A 112 -18.03 7.68 7.23
C GLU A 112 -17.39 7.04 8.48
N MET A 113 -16.80 5.84 8.34
CA MET A 113 -16.15 5.10 9.44
C MET A 113 -14.65 4.88 9.18
N GLU A 114 -13.88 5.96 9.36
CA GLU A 114 -12.44 6.06 9.08
C GLU A 114 -11.62 4.96 9.79
N SER A 115 -11.89 4.72 11.09
CA SER A 115 -11.13 3.79 11.91
C SER A 115 -11.34 2.31 11.54
N VAL A 116 -12.56 1.94 11.15
CA VAL A 116 -12.89 0.56 10.74
C VAL A 116 -12.21 0.23 9.40
N PHE A 117 -12.19 1.18 8.48
CA PHE A 117 -11.58 1.01 7.17
C PHE A 117 -10.06 0.84 7.25
N GLU A 118 -9.41 1.63 8.10
CA GLU A 118 -7.96 1.54 8.31
C GLU A 118 -7.54 0.21 8.95
N VAL A 119 -8.27 -0.25 9.97
CA VAL A 119 -7.99 -1.54 10.61
C VAL A 119 -8.26 -2.69 9.64
N HIS A 120 -9.34 -2.62 8.86
CA HIS A 120 -9.67 -3.66 7.88
C HIS A 120 -8.62 -3.78 6.78
N SER A 121 -8.15 -2.66 6.22
CA SER A 121 -7.13 -2.65 5.16
C SER A 121 -5.77 -3.17 5.65
N ARG A 122 -5.34 -2.81 6.87
CA ARG A 122 -4.12 -3.38 7.48
C ARG A 122 -4.24 -4.89 7.73
N LEU A 123 -5.39 -5.34 8.24
CA LEU A 123 -5.63 -6.75 8.53
C LEU A 123 -5.74 -7.58 7.24
N PHE A 124 -6.34 -7.01 6.19
CA PHE A 124 -6.37 -7.60 4.86
C PHE A 124 -4.95 -7.75 4.30
N CYS A 125 -4.12 -6.71 4.37
CA CYS A 125 -2.73 -6.76 3.92
C CYS A 125 -1.94 -7.88 4.62
N PHE A 126 -2.08 -7.99 5.95
CA PHE A 126 -1.39 -9.02 6.73
C PHE A 126 -1.87 -10.45 6.39
N LYS A 127 -3.19 -10.63 6.29
CA LYS A 127 -3.80 -11.94 6.00
C LYS A 127 -3.53 -12.39 4.56
N PHE A 128 -3.51 -11.45 3.62
CA PHE A 128 -3.19 -11.70 2.22
C PHE A 128 -1.76 -12.24 2.07
N THR A 129 -0.78 -11.65 2.76
CA THR A 129 0.59 -12.19 2.68
C THR A 129 0.73 -13.55 3.36
N HIS A 130 -0.02 -13.83 4.44
CA HIS A 130 -0.01 -15.15 5.06
C HIS A 130 -0.68 -16.22 4.19
N TYR A 131 -1.74 -15.86 3.44
CA TYR A 131 -2.44 -16.78 2.54
C TYR A 131 -1.57 -17.21 1.36
N PHE A 132 -0.71 -16.31 0.86
CA PHE A 132 0.22 -16.58 -0.23
C PHE A 132 1.48 -17.37 0.18
N TYR A 133 1.70 -17.61 1.48
CA TYR A 133 2.83 -18.43 1.97
C TYR A 133 2.50 -19.93 2.08
N PHE A 134 1.21 -20.30 2.15
CA PHE A 134 0.76 -21.68 2.40
C PHE A 134 0.24 -22.42 1.15
N ASN A 135 0.41 -21.85 -0.03
CA ASN A 135 0.24 -22.51 -1.33
C ASN A 135 1.58 -22.50 -2.06
#